data_AF-A0A368K6E3-F1
#
_entry.id   AF-A0A368K6E3-F1
#
_cell.length_a   1.000
_cell.length_b   1.000
_cell.length_c   1.000
_cell.angle_alpha   90.00
_cell.angle_beta   90.00
_cell.angle_gamma   90.00
#
_symmetry.space_group_name_H-M   'P 1'
#
loop_
_entity.id
_entity.type
_entity.pdbx_description
1 polymer ?
#
loop_
_entity_poly.entity_id
_entity_poly.type
_entity_poly.pdbx_seq_one_letter_code
_entity_poly.pdbx_strand_id
1 'polypeptide(L)'
;MDDITSETAQTVAVGQLRAFIERIERLEEEKKTISEDIKEVYAEMKGTGFDTKAVRSIIRLRKKEEHERQEEEAMIQLYKDALGMG
;
A
#
# COMPACT_ATOMS: atom_id res chain seq x y z
N MET A 1 -36.88 -12.60 31.85
CA MET A 1 -37.13 -12.13 30.47
C MET A 1 -35.83 -11.65 29.81
N ASP A 2 -34.77 -11.38 30.60
CA ASP A 2 -33.50 -10.80 30.15
C ASP A 2 -32.52 -11.77 29.46
N ASP A 3 -32.77 -13.08 29.55
CA ASP A 3 -31.87 -14.11 29.02
C ASP A 3 -31.97 -14.22 27.48
N ILE A 4 -33.20 -14.18 26.96
CA ILE A 4 -33.51 -14.27 25.52
C ILE A 4 -32.99 -13.03 24.77
N THR A 5 -33.03 -11.85 25.39
CA THR A 5 -32.52 -10.60 24.78
C THR A 5 -30.99 -10.57 24.73
N SER A 6 -30.31 -11.15 25.72
CA SER A 6 -28.84 -11.28 25.76
C SER A 6 -28.31 -12.24 24.68
N GLU A 7 -28.91 -13.43 24.55
CA GLU A 7 -28.54 -14.41 23.52
C GLU A 7 -28.78 -13.88 22.09
N THR A 8 -29.87 -13.12 21.89
CA THR A 8 -30.16 -12.47 20.61
C THR A 8 -29.12 -11.38 20.28
N ALA A 9 -28.69 -10.59 21.28
CA ALA A 9 -27.64 -9.60 21.08
C ALA A 9 -26.28 -10.24 20.75
N GLN A 10 -25.93 -11.35 21.41
CA GLN A 10 -24.69 -12.09 21.12
C GLN A 10 -24.70 -12.69 19.70
N THR A 11 -25.81 -13.28 19.27
CA THR A 11 -25.94 -13.84 17.92
C THR A 11 -25.83 -12.77 16.84
N VAL A 12 -26.41 -11.59 17.04
CA VAL A 12 -26.23 -10.43 16.14
C VAL A 12 -24.78 -9.97 16.08
N ALA A 13 -24.10 -9.86 17.22
CA ALA A 13 -22.69 -9.46 17.28
C ALA A 13 -21.76 -10.46 16.56
N VAL A 14 -22.00 -11.76 16.72
CA VAL A 14 -21.26 -12.82 16.00
C VAL A 14 -21.51 -12.74 14.49
N GLY A 15 -22.75 -12.48 14.07
CA GLY A 15 -23.09 -12.29 12.66
C GLY A 15 -22.36 -11.09 12.02
N GLN A 16 -22.30 -9.96 12.72
CA GLN A 16 -21.57 -8.77 12.27
C GLN A 16 -20.06 -9.04 12.16
N LEU A 17 -19.47 -9.70 13.16
CA LEU A 17 -18.05 -10.07 13.13
C LEU A 17 -17.72 -10.97 11.93
N ARG A 18 -18.56 -11.98 11.65
CA ARG A 18 -18.40 -12.83 10.46
C ARG A 18 -18.44 -12.03 9.16
N ALA A 19 -19.41 -11.12 9.02
CA ALA A 19 -19.52 -10.27 7.84
C ALA A 19 -18.29 -9.35 7.63
N PHE A 20 -17.69 -8.84 8.73
CA PHE A 20 -16.43 -8.09 8.64
C PHE A 20 -15.26 -8.96 8.21
N ILE A 21 -15.13 -10.17 8.77
CA ILE A 21 -14.06 -11.12 8.43
C ILE A 21 -14.14 -11.51 6.96
N GLU A 22 -15.30 -11.96 6.49
CA GLU A 22 -15.50 -12.35 5.09
C GLU A 22 -15.19 -11.21 4.11
N ARG A 23 -15.54 -9.97 4.48
CA ARG A 23 -15.21 -8.79 3.67
C ARG A 23 -13.70 -8.54 3.63
N ILE A 24 -13.00 -8.69 4.76
CA ILE A 24 -11.53 -8.53 4.82
C ILE A 24 -10.83 -9.62 4.02
N GLU A 25 -11.24 -10.89 4.16
CA GLU A 25 -10.66 -12.01 3.43
C GLU A 25 -10.79 -11.83 1.91
N ARG A 26 -11.96 -11.38 1.44
CA ARG A 26 -12.14 -11.04 0.02
C ARG A 26 -11.19 -9.91 -0.42
N LEU A 27 -11.06 -8.85 0.37
CA LEU A 27 -10.17 -7.72 0.06
C LEU A 27 -8.69 -8.14 0.07
N GLU A 28 -8.28 -9.07 0.95
CA GLU A 28 -6.92 -9.60 0.96
C GLU A 28 -6.63 -10.47 -0.27
N GLU A 29 -7.60 -11.25 -0.76
CA GLU A 29 -7.43 -12.00 -2.02
C GLU A 29 -7.35 -11.04 -3.22
N GLU A 30 -8.22 -10.02 -3.30
CA GLU A 30 -8.15 -8.98 -4.34
C GLU A 30 -6.78 -8.27 -4.33
N LYS A 31 -6.30 -7.88 -3.14
CA LYS A 31 -4.98 -7.26 -2.95
C LYS A 31 -3.84 -8.19 -3.36
N LYS A 32 -3.96 -9.50 -3.14
CA LYS A 32 -2.98 -10.49 -3.57
C LYS A 32 -2.93 -10.57 -5.10
N THR A 33 -4.06 -10.68 -5.78
CA THR A 33 -4.13 -10.68 -7.24
C THR A 33 -3.50 -9.41 -7.83
N ILE A 34 -3.86 -8.24 -7.32
CA ILE A 34 -3.26 -6.96 -7.75
C ILE A 34 -1.75 -6.94 -7.51
N SER A 35 -1.30 -7.52 -6.39
CA SER A 35 0.13 -7.59 -6.07
C SER A 35 0.90 -8.53 -7.01
N GLU A 36 0.24 -9.59 -7.50
CA GLU A 36 0.79 -10.50 -8.49
C GLU A 36 0.89 -9.81 -9.86
N ASP A 37 -0.18 -9.14 -10.31
CA ASP A 37 -0.17 -8.36 -11.55
C ASP A 37 0.95 -7.30 -11.56
N ILE A 38 1.12 -6.57 -10.45
CA ILE A 38 2.21 -5.59 -10.30
C ILE A 38 3.58 -6.26 -10.42
N LYS A 39 3.77 -7.47 -9.88
CA LYS A 39 5.04 -8.20 -9.99
C LYS A 39 5.31 -8.60 -11.44
N GLU A 40 4.30 -9.04 -12.18
CA GLU A 40 4.43 -9.39 -13.59
C GLU A 40 4.85 -8.19 -14.43
N VAL A 41 4.25 -7.01 -14.21
CA VAL A 41 4.67 -5.76 -14.87
C VAL A 41 6.14 -5.44 -14.57
N TYR A 42 6.59 -5.55 -13.32
CA TYR A 42 8.01 -5.35 -13.00
C TYR A 42 8.91 -6.41 -13.66
N ALA A 43 8.44 -7.65 -13.80
CA ALA A 43 9.19 -8.70 -14.48
C ALA A 43 9.33 -8.41 -15.98
N GLU A 44 8.25 -7.96 -16.63
CA GLU A 44 8.26 -7.51 -18.03
C GLU A 44 9.23 -6.35 -18.22
N MET A 45 9.16 -5.32 -17.37
CA MET A 45 10.09 -4.19 -17.40
C MET A 45 11.56 -4.64 -17.32
N LYS A 46 11.86 -5.60 -16.44
CA LYS A 46 13.20 -6.17 -16.31
C LYS A 46 13.62 -6.93 -17.57
N GLY A 47 12.72 -7.71 -18.17
CA GLY A 47 12.96 -8.41 -19.44
C GLY A 47 13.24 -7.48 -20.60
N THR A 48 12.60 -6.32 -20.62
CA THR A 48 12.80 -5.24 -21.61
C THR A 48 14.07 -4.41 -21.34
N GLY A 49 14.73 -4.59 -20.20
CA GLY A 49 16.00 -3.93 -19.85
C GLY A 49 15.89 -2.68 -18.99
N PHE A 50 14.72 -2.39 -18.40
CA PHE A 50 14.57 -1.28 -17.46
C PHE A 50 15.09 -1.62 -16.05
N ASP A 51 15.67 -0.62 -15.37
CA ASP A 51 16.00 -0.73 -13.94
C ASP A 51 14.74 -0.59 -13.08
N THR A 52 14.22 -1.73 -12.65
CA THR A 52 13.03 -1.80 -11.78
C THR A 52 13.23 -1.13 -10.40
N LYS A 53 14.46 -0.98 -9.90
CA LYS A 53 14.72 -0.25 -8.65
C LYS A 53 14.53 1.25 -8.86
N ALA A 54 15.06 1.80 -9.94
CA ALA A 54 14.88 3.20 -10.30
C ALA A 54 13.38 3.52 -10.48
N VAL A 55 12.65 2.65 -11.19
CA VAL A 55 11.20 2.81 -11.41
C VAL A 55 10.41 2.79 -10.09
N ARG A 56 10.74 1.88 -9.15
CA ARG A 56 10.12 1.87 -7.82
C ARG A 56 10.33 3.17 -7.08
N SER A 57 11.51 3.78 -7.20
CA SER A 57 11.80 5.10 -6.63
C SER A 57 10.96 6.19 -7.29
N ILE A 58 10.82 6.18 -8.61
CA ILE A 58 9.94 7.11 -9.35
C ILE A 58 8.48 6.98 -8.87
N ILE A 59 7.96 5.76 -8.77
CA ILE A 59 6.57 5.54 -8.29
C ILE A 59 6.39 6.08 -6.86
N ARG A 60 7.39 5.91 -5.98
CA ARG A 60 7.33 6.47 -4.62
C ARG A 60 7.32 8.00 -4.63
N LEU A 61 8.16 8.62 -5.45
CA LEU A 61 8.19 10.08 -5.60
C LEU A 61 6.86 10.62 -6.15
N ARG A 62 6.26 9.93 -7.13
CA ARG A 62 4.98 10.30 -7.73
C ARG A 62 3.78 10.20 -6.78
N LYS A 63 3.91 9.50 -5.65
CA LYS A 63 2.88 9.43 -4.60
C LYS A 63 2.89 10.62 -3.64
N LYS A 64 3.98 11.40 -3.62
CA LYS A 64 4.09 12.60 -2.80
C LYS A 64 3.42 13.78 -3.50
N GLU A 65 3.03 14.79 -2.74
CA GLU A 65 2.59 16.05 -3.33
C GLU A 65 3.78 16.80 -3.96
N GLU A 66 3.51 17.70 -4.92
CA GLU A 66 4.58 18.43 -5.63
C GLU A 66 5.45 19.26 -4.67
N HIS A 67 4.84 19.95 -3.72
CA HIS A 67 5.58 20.77 -2.75
C HIS A 67 6.44 19.91 -1.80
N GLU A 68 5.94 18.76 -1.35
CA GLU A 68 6.70 17.82 -0.52
C GLU A 68 7.93 17.28 -1.27
N ARG A 69 7.78 16.97 -2.57
CA ARG A 69 8.91 16.57 -3.42
C ARG A 69 9.96 17.67 -3.51
N GLN A 70 9.54 18.90 -3.80
CA GLN A 70 10.46 20.03 -3.97
C GLN A 70 11.24 20.33 -2.68
N GLU A 71 10.56 20.29 -1.53
CA GLU A 71 11.19 20.51 -0.23
C GLU A 71 12.24 19.43 0.07
N GLU A 72 11.89 18.15 -0.14
CA GLU A 72 12.82 17.04 0.07
C GLU A 72 14.00 17.07 -0.91
N GLU A 73 13.77 17.40 -2.19
CA GLU A 73 14.83 17.55 -3.19
C GLU A 73 15.78 18.70 -2.83
N ALA A 74 15.26 19.84 -2.36
CA ALA A 74 16.07 20.96 -1.88
C ALA A 74 16.96 20.57 -0.70
N MET A 75 16.40 19.83 0.27
CA MET A 75 17.16 19.34 1.42
C MET A 75 18.22 18.31 1.04
N ILE A 76 17.91 17.39 0.12
CA ILE A 76 18.87 16.42 -0.40
C ILE A 76 20.01 17.15 -1.13
N GLN A 77 19.69 18.15 -1.95
CA GLN A 77 20.69 18.91 -2.67
C GLN A 77 21.64 19.64 -1.72
N LEU A 78 21.09 20.31 -0.68
CA LEU A 78 21.89 20.95 0.36
C LEU A 78 22.88 19.98 1.01
N TYR A 79 22.44 18.76 1.32
CA TYR A 79 23.32 17.74 1.90
C TYR A 79 24.34 17.19 0.91
N LYS A 80 23.99 17.01 -0.37
CA LYS A 80 24.95 16.62 -1.40
C LYS A 80 26.04 17.67 -1.56
N ASP A 81 25.67 18.94 -1.62
CA ASP A 81 26.62 20.05 -1.74
C ASP A 81 27.58 20.08 -0.55
N ALA A 82 27.05 19.94 0.68
CA ALA A 82 27.86 19.86 1.90
C ALA A 82 28.83 18.66 1.92
N LEU A 83 28.47 17.56 1.26
CA LEU A 83 29.30 16.35 1.14
C LEU A 83 30.21 16.36 -0.11
N GLY A 84 30.16 17.38 -0.96
CA GLY A 84 30.91 17.43 -2.21
C GLY A 84 30.42 16.43 -3.28
N MET A 85 29.13 16.08 -3.24
CA MET A 85 28.45 15.17 -4.16
C MET A 85 27.57 15.89 -5.20
N GLY A 86 27.75 17.21 -5.36
CA GLY A 86 27.01 18.08 -6.27
C GLY A 86 27.68 18.27 -7.63
#